data_AF-A0A0B0P0X4-F1
#
_entry.id   AF-A0A0B0P0X4-F1
#
_cell.length_a   1.000
_cell.length_b   1.000
_cell.length_c   1.000
_cell.angle_alpha   90.00
_cell.angle_beta   90.00
_cell.angle_gamma   90.00
#
_symmetry.space_group_name_H-M   'P 1'
#
loop_
_entity.id
_entity.type
_entity.pdbx_description
1 polymer ?
#
loop_
_entity_poly.entity_id
_entity_poly.type
_entity_poly.pdbx_seq_one_letter_code
_entity_poly.pdbx_strand_id
1 'polypeptide(L)'
;MIIDDRAALIGSANINDRSLLGSRDSEIGVLIEDKEFVDSWKGGNPWKAGKFALSLHLSLWSTSWSSLRRADQHVCPFLFHAPQINQIIDPIIDSSYKDIWVGTAKDVFSCVPSDLIHSRLALRQSIAYWKERLGHTTIDLGIAPTKLESYHNGEFKQVDPMERLKSVRGHLVSFPLYFMCKEDLRPVFNESEYYASPKVFH
;
A
#
# COMPACT_ATOMS: atom_id res chain seq x y z
N MET A 1 -5.02 12.02 -5.88
CA MET A 1 -5.75 11.24 -6.90
C MET A 1 -5.17 11.57 -8.27
N ILE A 2 -4.92 10.57 -9.11
CA ILE A 2 -4.40 10.76 -10.49
C ILE A 2 -5.41 10.12 -11.45
N ILE A 3 -5.74 10.80 -12.53
CA ILE A 3 -6.80 10.39 -13.47
C ILE A 3 -6.19 10.36 -14.87
N ASP A 4 -6.21 9.17 -15.49
CA ASP A 4 -5.83 8.96 -16.90
C ASP A 4 -4.44 9.48 -17.32
N ASP A 5 -3.55 9.68 -16.34
CA ASP A 5 -2.30 10.42 -16.49
C ASP A 5 -2.50 11.77 -17.18
N ARG A 6 -3.64 12.45 -16.96
CA ARG A 6 -3.95 13.78 -17.54
C ARG A 6 -4.35 14.82 -16.50
N ALA A 7 -4.86 14.37 -15.37
CA ALA A 7 -5.22 15.25 -14.28
C ALA A 7 -4.76 14.68 -12.94
N ALA A 8 -4.40 15.57 -12.02
CA ALA A 8 -4.06 15.23 -10.66
C ALA A 8 -4.81 16.16 -9.69
N LEU A 9 -5.50 15.56 -8.72
CA LEU A 9 -6.07 16.26 -7.58
C LEU A 9 -5.18 16.02 -6.35
N ILE A 10 -4.61 17.10 -5.83
CA ILE A 10 -3.69 17.10 -4.69
C ILE A 10 -4.24 18.07 -3.63
N GLY A 11 -4.38 17.62 -2.39
CA GLY A 11 -4.93 18.45 -1.32
C GLY A 11 -4.85 17.78 0.04
N SER A 12 -5.40 18.46 1.05
CA SER A 12 -5.51 17.95 2.42
C SER A 12 -6.72 17.05 2.64
N ALA A 13 -7.72 17.11 1.76
CA ALA A 13 -8.97 16.38 1.90
C ALA A 13 -8.78 14.86 1.80
N ASN A 14 -9.20 14.15 2.85
CA ASN A 14 -9.35 12.70 2.84
C ASN A 14 -10.62 12.29 2.09
N ILE A 15 -10.72 11.01 1.69
CA ILE A 15 -11.96 10.45 1.12
C ILE A 15 -12.88 10.03 2.26
N ASN A 16 -13.54 11.01 2.88
CA ASN A 16 -14.53 10.82 3.95
C ASN A 16 -15.48 12.03 4.06
N ASP A 17 -16.55 11.90 4.84
CA ASP A 17 -17.54 12.96 5.00
C ASP A 17 -16.96 14.17 5.73
N ARG A 18 -16.01 13.93 6.65
CA ARG A 18 -15.33 14.98 7.40
C ARG A 18 -14.62 16.00 6.51
N SER A 19 -13.94 15.53 5.47
CA SER A 19 -13.21 16.38 4.52
C SER A 19 -14.09 16.82 3.34
N LEU A 20 -15.04 16.00 2.86
CA LEU A 20 -15.71 16.25 1.57
C LEU A 20 -17.08 16.96 1.66
N LEU A 21 -17.74 16.99 2.82
CA LEU A 21 -19.04 17.68 2.95
C LEU A 21 -18.93 19.22 2.96
N GLY A 22 -17.74 19.77 3.22
CA GLY A 22 -17.48 21.21 3.25
C GLY A 22 -18.04 21.97 4.46
N SER A 23 -18.98 21.37 5.21
CA SER A 23 -19.55 21.96 6.43
C SER A 23 -18.79 21.57 7.71
N ARG A 24 -17.64 20.90 7.59
CA ARG A 24 -16.89 20.30 8.70
C ARG A 24 -15.45 20.82 8.70
N ASP A 25 -14.47 19.98 8.41
CA ASP A 25 -13.07 20.41 8.42
C ASP A 25 -12.81 21.33 7.22
N SER A 26 -11.96 22.34 7.43
CA SER A 26 -11.53 23.24 6.36
C SER A 26 -10.44 22.53 5.55
N GLU A 27 -10.71 22.29 4.28
CA GLU A 27 -9.79 21.61 3.37
C GLU A 27 -9.31 22.54 2.26
N ILE A 28 -8.11 22.26 1.75
CA ILE A 28 -7.57 22.92 0.56
C ILE A 28 -7.05 21.87 -0.43
N GLY A 29 -7.27 22.12 -1.71
CA GLY A 29 -6.78 21.26 -2.77
C GLY A 29 -6.65 22.01 -4.10
N VAL A 30 -5.86 21.44 -4.99
CA VAL A 30 -5.64 21.93 -6.35
C VAL A 30 -5.93 20.82 -7.34
N LEU A 31 -6.72 21.15 -8.35
CA LEU A 31 -6.89 20.34 -9.56
C LEU A 31 -5.88 20.83 -10.59
N ILE A 32 -5.00 19.93 -11.01
CA ILE A 32 -3.99 20.20 -12.04
C ILE A 32 -4.41 19.43 -13.28
N GLU A 33 -4.81 20.14 -14.32
CA GLU A 33 -5.12 19.58 -15.64
C GLU A 33 -3.98 19.89 -16.60
N ASP A 34 -3.34 18.85 -17.12
CA ASP A 34 -2.24 19.00 -18.05
C ASP A 34 -2.70 19.59 -19.39
N LYS A 35 -1.93 20.56 -19.88
CA LYS A 35 -2.07 21.12 -21.25
C LYS A 35 -0.96 20.67 -22.19
N GLU A 36 0.15 20.21 -21.63
CA GLU A 36 1.27 19.62 -22.39
C GLU A 36 1.17 18.10 -22.32
N PHE A 37 1.24 17.46 -23.49
CA PHE A 37 1.10 16.01 -23.62
C PHE A 37 2.36 15.38 -24.20
N VAL A 38 2.65 14.17 -23.72
CA VAL A 38 3.73 13.30 -24.20
C VAL A 38 3.15 11.99 -24.72
N ASP A 39 3.88 11.34 -25.62
CA ASP A 39 3.54 10.00 -26.09
C ASP A 39 3.66 8.98 -24.95
N SER A 40 2.61 8.19 -24.78
CA SER A 40 2.48 7.18 -23.74
C SER A 40 1.59 6.03 -24.26
N TRP A 41 1.22 5.12 -23.37
CA TRP A 41 0.42 3.94 -23.64
C TRP A 41 -0.68 3.80 -22.60
N LYS A 42 -1.86 3.36 -23.03
CA LYS A 42 -3.00 3.06 -22.15
C LYS A 42 -3.72 1.82 -22.67
N GLY A 43 -3.62 0.71 -21.94
CA GLY A 43 -4.22 -0.57 -22.31
C GLY A 43 -3.67 -1.12 -23.63
N GLY A 44 -2.38 -0.96 -23.87
CA GLY A 44 -1.69 -1.38 -25.09
C GLY A 44 -1.92 -0.48 -26.31
N ASN A 45 -2.70 0.60 -26.18
CA ASN A 45 -2.96 1.54 -27.25
C ASN A 45 -2.13 2.83 -27.09
N PRO A 46 -1.69 3.46 -28.20
CA PRO A 46 -1.05 4.78 -28.15
C PRO A 46 -1.95 5.80 -27.43
N TRP A 47 -1.37 6.51 -26.47
CA TRP A 47 -2.08 7.48 -25.64
C TRP A 47 -1.27 8.76 -25.52
N LYS A 48 -1.97 9.90 -25.39
CA LYS A 48 -1.37 11.19 -25.06
C LYS A 48 -1.59 11.45 -23.58
N ALA A 49 -0.54 11.26 -22.78
CA ALA A 49 -0.56 11.50 -21.34
C ALA A 49 -0.06 12.92 -21.03
N GLY A 50 -0.64 13.54 -20.01
CA GLY A 50 -0.20 14.81 -19.46
C GLY A 50 1.18 14.69 -18.82
N LYS A 51 2.04 15.67 -19.09
CA LYS A 51 3.43 15.66 -18.65
C LYS A 51 3.55 15.62 -17.11
N PHE A 52 2.76 16.43 -16.41
CA PHE A 52 2.78 16.47 -14.95
C PHE A 52 2.19 15.19 -14.36
N ALA A 53 0.95 14.84 -14.72
CA ALA A 53 0.24 13.70 -14.14
C ALA A 53 1.00 12.38 -14.38
N LEU A 54 1.53 12.14 -15.58
CA LEU A 54 2.37 10.98 -15.87
C LEU A 54 3.64 10.98 -15.02
N SER A 55 4.34 12.12 -14.92
CA SER A 55 5.57 12.19 -14.13
C SER A 55 5.33 11.87 -12.66
N LEU A 56 4.21 12.34 -12.10
CA LEU A 56 3.81 12.08 -10.72
C LEU A 56 3.47 10.59 -10.53
N HIS A 57 2.68 10.01 -11.44
CA HIS A 57 2.34 8.59 -11.43
C HIS A 57 3.59 7.71 -11.42
N LEU A 58 4.50 7.91 -12.37
CA LEU A 58 5.75 7.15 -12.49
C LEU A 58 6.67 7.32 -11.26
N SER A 59 6.72 8.52 -10.69
CA SER A 59 7.50 8.79 -9.48
C SER A 59 7.00 7.98 -8.27
N LEU A 60 5.67 7.90 -8.09
CA LEU A 60 5.04 7.14 -7.01
C LEU A 60 5.19 5.62 -7.19
N TRP A 61 4.97 5.13 -8.42
CA TRP A 61 5.11 3.70 -8.73
C TRP A 61 6.55 3.23 -8.62
N SER A 62 7.52 4.01 -9.10
CA SER A 62 8.94 3.68 -8.97
C SER A 62 9.41 3.64 -7.51
N THR A 63 8.90 4.52 -6.65
CA THR A 63 9.18 4.51 -5.21
C THR A 63 8.60 3.25 -4.55
N SER A 64 7.39 2.87 -4.94
CA SER A 64 6.73 1.65 -4.45
C SER A 64 7.43 0.37 -4.88
N TRP A 65 8.16 0.41 -6.01
CA TRP A 65 8.95 -0.68 -6.60
C TRP A 65 10.47 -0.52 -6.33
N SER A 66 10.91 0.00 -5.18
CA SER A 66 12.31 0.41 -4.90
C SER A 66 13.43 -0.66 -4.96
N SER A 67 13.33 -1.70 -5.80
CA SER A 67 14.50 -2.28 -6.48
C SER A 67 15.05 -1.40 -7.61
N LEU A 68 14.38 -0.28 -7.96
CA LEU A 68 14.83 0.61 -9.04
C LEU A 68 15.92 1.61 -8.65
N ARG A 69 16.13 1.85 -7.35
CA ARG A 69 17.16 2.78 -6.86
C ARG A 69 18.42 2.00 -6.49
N ARG A 70 19.35 1.84 -7.45
CA ARG A 70 20.75 1.64 -7.08
C ARG A 70 21.18 2.86 -6.26
N ALA A 71 21.75 2.62 -5.09
CA ALA A 71 22.05 3.63 -4.07
C ALA A 71 23.01 4.76 -4.51
N ASP A 72 23.61 4.69 -5.70
CA ASP A 72 24.67 5.59 -6.14
C ASP A 72 24.26 6.70 -7.11
N GLN A 73 22.96 6.91 -7.37
CA GLN A 73 22.53 7.96 -8.28
C GLN A 73 21.47 8.88 -7.68
N HIS A 74 21.95 10.02 -7.18
CA HIS A 74 21.20 11.27 -7.08
C HIS A 74 20.76 11.71 -8.47
N VAL A 75 19.83 10.98 -9.09
CA VAL A 75 19.26 11.32 -10.38
C VAL A 75 17.87 11.88 -10.14
N CYS A 76 17.69 13.10 -10.64
CA CYS A 76 16.50 13.90 -10.53
C CYS A 76 15.22 13.10 -10.86
N PRO A 77 14.10 13.37 -10.18
CA PRO A 77 12.79 12.73 -10.42
C PRO A 77 12.18 13.01 -11.80
N PHE A 78 12.92 13.62 -12.72
CA PHE A 78 12.49 14.02 -14.05
C PHE A 78 13.13 13.22 -15.19
N LEU A 79 14.00 12.23 -14.93
CA LEU A 79 14.60 11.42 -15.99
C LEU A 79 13.71 10.23 -16.37
N PHE A 80 12.92 10.42 -17.43
CA PHE A 80 12.15 9.40 -18.16
C PHE A 80 13.01 8.34 -18.90
N HIS A 81 14.27 8.11 -18.49
CA HIS A 81 15.25 7.34 -19.26
C HIS A 81 15.82 6.11 -18.54
N ALA A 82 15.19 5.67 -17.45
CA ALA A 82 15.47 4.34 -16.94
C ALA A 82 14.74 3.29 -17.82
N PRO A 83 15.44 2.31 -18.42
CA PRO A 83 14.83 1.30 -19.31
C PRO A 83 13.69 0.51 -18.65
N GLN A 84 13.61 0.53 -17.32
CA GLN A 84 12.58 -0.11 -16.53
C GLN A 84 11.28 0.71 -16.41
N ILE A 85 11.29 2.03 -16.67
CA ILE A 85 10.09 2.88 -16.66
C ILE A 85 9.11 2.45 -17.75
N ASN A 86 9.62 1.94 -18.87
CA ASN A 86 8.81 1.40 -19.95
C ASN A 86 7.90 0.24 -19.51
N GLN A 87 8.21 -0.43 -18.39
CA GLN A 87 7.39 -1.53 -17.86
C GLN A 87 6.21 -1.05 -17.03
N ILE A 88 6.18 0.21 -16.61
CA ILE A 88 5.13 0.80 -15.76
C ILE A 88 4.45 2.02 -16.39
N ILE A 89 4.82 2.35 -17.64
CA ILE A 89 4.26 3.49 -18.37
C ILE A 89 2.78 3.31 -18.68
N ASP A 90 2.34 2.07 -18.90
CA ASP A 90 0.94 1.72 -19.07
C ASP A 90 0.42 1.10 -17.77
N PRO A 91 -0.34 1.84 -16.94
CA PRO A 91 -0.76 1.34 -15.64
C PRO A 91 -1.79 0.22 -15.70
N ILE A 92 -2.46 0.01 -16.84
CA ILE A 92 -3.63 -0.87 -16.93
C ILE A 92 -3.39 -2.15 -17.73
N ILE A 93 -2.23 -2.28 -18.41
CA ILE A 93 -1.87 -3.53 -19.06
C ILE A 93 -1.51 -4.60 -18.03
N ASP A 94 -1.82 -5.86 -18.35
CA ASP A 94 -1.62 -7.00 -17.45
C ASP A 94 -0.17 -7.13 -16.95
N SER A 95 0.83 -6.88 -17.80
CA SER A 95 2.24 -6.96 -17.37
C SER A 95 2.58 -5.96 -16.27
N SER A 96 1.97 -4.78 -16.29
CA SER A 96 2.24 -3.71 -15.33
C SER A 96 1.36 -3.85 -14.09
N TYR A 97 0.09 -4.18 -14.28
CA TYR A 97 -0.85 -4.33 -13.17
C TYR A 97 -0.74 -5.67 -12.45
N LYS A 98 -0.77 -6.80 -13.17
CA LYS A 98 -0.77 -8.13 -12.54
C LYS A 98 0.64 -8.56 -12.15
N ASP A 99 1.58 -8.51 -13.09
CA ASP A 99 2.90 -9.11 -12.85
C ASP A 99 3.78 -8.23 -11.96
N ILE A 100 3.68 -6.90 -12.12
CA ILE A 100 4.46 -5.93 -11.35
C ILE A 100 3.68 -5.48 -10.10
N TRP A 101 2.54 -4.79 -10.27
CA TRP A 101 1.84 -4.19 -9.12
C TRP A 101 1.31 -5.25 -8.14
N VAL A 102 0.45 -6.15 -8.60
CA VAL A 102 -0.10 -7.24 -7.76
C VAL A 102 1.00 -8.24 -7.38
N GLY A 103 1.91 -8.56 -8.31
CA GLY A 103 3.01 -9.49 -8.06
C GLY A 103 3.97 -9.06 -6.95
N THR A 104 4.16 -7.74 -6.75
CA THR A 104 4.96 -7.18 -5.65
C THR A 104 4.19 -6.98 -4.37
N ALA A 105 2.88 -6.73 -4.44
CA ALA A 105 1.99 -6.59 -3.29
C ALA A 105 1.79 -7.93 -2.56
N LYS A 106 2.85 -8.49 -1.97
CA LYS A 106 2.82 -9.76 -1.24
C LYS A 106 2.93 -9.51 0.25
N ASP A 107 2.24 -10.36 1.01
CA ASP A 107 2.39 -10.40 2.45
C ASP A 107 3.79 -10.98 2.79
N VAL A 108 4.57 -10.25 3.58
CA VAL A 108 5.96 -10.61 3.89
C VAL A 108 6.08 -11.12 5.31
N PHE A 109 5.31 -10.57 6.24
CA PHE A 109 5.46 -10.83 7.67
C PHE A 109 4.10 -11.06 8.30
N SER A 110 4.04 -11.92 9.31
CA SER A 110 2.83 -12.13 10.13
C SER A 110 2.52 -10.93 11.04
N CYS A 111 2.66 -9.71 10.51
CA CYS A 111 2.26 -8.48 11.17
C CYS A 111 0.73 -8.33 11.13
N VAL A 112 0.24 -7.43 11.97
CA VAL A 112 -1.17 -7.04 12.00
C VAL A 112 -1.28 -5.70 11.25
N PRO A 113 -2.32 -5.48 10.43
CA PRO A 113 -3.45 -6.35 10.13
C PRO A 113 -3.10 -7.54 9.21
N SER A 114 -3.84 -8.65 9.32
CA SER A 114 -3.64 -9.86 8.49
C SER A 114 -4.95 -10.63 8.26
N ASP A 115 -5.13 -11.17 7.05
CA ASP A 115 -6.28 -12.01 6.69
C ASP A 115 -6.31 -13.37 7.40
N LEU A 116 -5.28 -13.71 8.18
CA LEU A 116 -5.30 -14.91 9.04
C LEU A 116 -6.04 -14.67 10.36
N ILE A 117 -6.30 -13.42 10.73
CA ILE A 117 -6.89 -13.04 12.02
C ILE A 117 -8.31 -12.55 11.80
N HIS A 118 -9.29 -13.45 11.97
CA HIS A 118 -10.70 -13.13 11.73
C HIS A 118 -11.47 -12.62 12.95
N SER A 119 -10.90 -12.69 14.17
CA SER A 119 -11.61 -12.35 15.43
C SER A 119 -10.70 -11.70 16.48
N ARG A 120 -11.29 -11.01 17.46
CA ARG A 120 -10.59 -10.45 18.63
C ARG A 120 -9.91 -11.54 19.45
N LEU A 121 -10.53 -12.72 19.55
CA LEU A 121 -9.93 -13.88 20.23
C LEU A 121 -8.67 -14.36 19.50
N ALA A 122 -8.75 -14.53 18.18
CA ALA A 122 -7.60 -14.94 17.37
C ALA A 122 -6.46 -13.91 17.44
N LEU A 123 -6.80 -12.61 17.45
CA LEU A 123 -5.82 -11.53 17.63
C LEU A 123 -5.11 -11.64 18.98
N ARG A 124 -5.86 -11.81 20.08
CA ARG A 124 -5.29 -11.96 21.43
C ARG A 124 -4.40 -13.21 21.54
N GLN A 125 -4.82 -14.33 20.95
CA GLN A 125 -4.02 -15.56 20.92
C GLN A 125 -2.72 -15.36 20.14
N SER A 126 -2.78 -14.70 18.98
CA SER A 126 -1.59 -14.38 18.17
C SER A 126 -0.63 -13.48 18.94
N ILE A 127 -1.12 -12.40 19.55
CA ILE A 127 -0.31 -11.48 20.37
C ILE A 127 0.30 -12.20 21.57
N ALA A 128 -0.46 -13.04 22.28
CA ALA A 128 0.04 -13.79 23.43
C ALA A 128 1.14 -14.78 23.04
N TYR A 129 0.93 -15.53 21.95
CA TYR A 129 1.92 -16.44 21.38
C TYR A 129 3.23 -15.73 21.04
N TRP A 130 3.16 -14.54 20.43
CA TRP A 130 4.35 -13.75 20.12
C TRP A 130 5.02 -13.15 21.35
N LYS A 131 4.24 -12.68 22.33
CA LYS A 131 4.73 -12.16 23.61
C LYS A 131 5.54 -13.20 24.38
N GLU A 132 5.08 -14.46 24.39
CA GLU A 132 5.76 -15.57 25.07
C GLU A 132 7.10 -15.92 24.40
N ARG A 133 7.16 -15.90 23.05
CA ARG A 133 8.36 -16.27 22.29
C ARG A 133 9.42 -15.17 22.20
N LEU A 134 9.03 -13.90 22.26
CA LEU A 134 9.93 -12.77 22.00
C LEU A 134 10.22 -11.90 23.24
N GLY A 135 9.61 -12.19 24.39
CA GLY A 135 9.92 -11.53 25.68
C GLY A 135 9.54 -10.05 25.78
N HIS A 136 9.08 -9.41 24.71
CA HIS A 136 8.65 -8.01 24.66
C HIS A 136 7.25 -7.89 24.06
N THR A 137 6.44 -6.96 24.57
CA THR A 137 5.09 -6.68 24.09
C THR A 137 5.16 -6.07 22.69
N THR A 138 4.76 -6.88 21.72
CA THR A 138 4.79 -6.61 20.28
C THR A 138 3.66 -5.65 19.91
N ILE A 139 3.85 -4.37 20.21
CA ILE A 139 3.07 -3.30 19.58
C ILE A 139 3.95 -2.46 18.64
N ASP A 140 5.28 -2.47 18.80
CA ASP A 140 6.15 -1.51 18.13
C ASP A 140 7.36 -2.05 17.35
N LEU A 141 7.61 -3.35 17.28
CA LEU A 141 8.73 -3.84 16.45
C LEU A 141 8.29 -5.04 15.63
N GLY A 142 8.19 -4.84 14.32
CA GLY A 142 8.07 -5.86 13.27
C GLY A 142 9.30 -6.76 13.21
N ILE A 143 9.62 -7.41 14.32
CA ILE A 143 10.67 -8.41 14.42
C ILE A 143 10.11 -9.67 13.79
N ALA A 144 10.60 -9.97 12.59
CA ALA A 144 10.30 -11.23 11.95
C ALA A 144 10.73 -12.39 12.87
N PRO A 145 9.88 -13.40 13.11
CA PRO A 145 10.25 -14.53 13.94
C PRO A 145 11.48 -15.21 13.37
N THR A 146 12.42 -15.66 14.21
CA THR A 146 13.67 -16.32 13.78
C THR A 146 13.48 -17.49 12.81
N LYS A 147 12.28 -18.06 12.76
CA LYS A 147 11.85 -19.08 11.80
C LYS A 147 10.45 -18.71 11.31
N LEU A 148 10.33 -18.41 10.02
CA LEU A 148 9.04 -18.11 9.40
C LEU A 148 8.54 -19.38 8.70
N GLU A 149 7.36 -19.84 9.09
CA GLU A 149 6.72 -20.99 8.48
C GLU A 149 6.00 -20.53 7.22
N SER A 150 6.43 -21.03 6.07
CA SER A 150 5.74 -20.80 4.80
C SER A 150 5.10 -22.10 4.32
N TYR A 151 3.82 -22.04 4.00
CA TYR A 151 3.08 -23.13 3.38
C TYR A 151 3.10 -22.91 1.86
N HIS A 152 3.78 -23.77 1.12
CA HIS A 152 3.71 -23.77 -0.34
C HIS A 152 3.41 -25.21 -0.80
N ASN A 153 2.29 -25.42 -1.49
CA ASN A 153 1.86 -26.71 -2.04
C ASN A 153 1.88 -27.90 -1.05
N GLY A 154 1.56 -27.65 0.24
CA GLY A 154 1.52 -28.72 1.25
C GLY A 154 2.90 -29.19 1.75
N GLU A 155 4.00 -28.62 1.25
CA GLU A 155 5.36 -28.90 1.76
C GLU A 155 5.81 -27.83 2.77
N PHE A 156 6.39 -28.31 3.88
CA PHE A 156 6.95 -27.48 4.94
C PHE A 156 8.31 -26.92 4.51
N LYS A 157 8.39 -25.60 4.27
CA LYS A 157 9.67 -24.91 4.05
C LYS A 157 9.90 -23.89 5.15
N GLN A 158 10.90 -24.19 5.98
CA GLN A 158 11.49 -23.26 6.93
C GLN A 158 12.37 -22.29 6.15
N VAL A 159 11.94 -21.04 6.02
CA VAL A 159 12.69 -20.00 5.31
C VAL A 159 13.27 -19.05 6.35
N ASP A 160 14.57 -18.76 6.22
CA ASP A 160 15.21 -17.69 7.00
C ASP A 160 14.51 -16.36 6.67
N PRO A 161 13.95 -15.66 7.67
CA PRO A 161 13.33 -14.35 7.46
C PRO A 161 14.22 -13.37 6.73
N MET A 162 15.54 -13.45 6.91
CA MET A 162 16.48 -12.57 6.22
C MET A 162 16.54 -12.86 4.72
N GLU A 163 16.46 -14.12 4.31
CA GLU A 163 16.35 -14.50 2.89
C GLU A 163 15.01 -14.06 2.28
N ARG A 164 13.91 -14.17 3.04
CA ARG A 164 12.62 -13.63 2.60
C ARG A 164 12.67 -12.10 2.48
N LEU A 165 13.29 -11.41 3.43
CA LEU A 165 13.45 -9.95 3.39
C LEU A 165 14.33 -9.51 2.21
N LYS A 166 15.41 -10.23 1.88
CA LYS A 166 16.22 -9.98 0.67
C LYS A 166 15.41 -10.08 -0.62
N SER A 167 14.36 -10.90 -0.64
CA SER A 167 13.46 -11.03 -1.80
C SER A 167 12.44 -9.90 -1.93
N VAL A 168 12.22 -9.12 -0.87
CA VAL A 168 11.28 -7.99 -0.85
C VAL A 168 11.81 -6.85 -1.71
N ARG A 169 10.94 -6.27 -2.53
CA ARG A 169 11.25 -5.13 -3.38
C ARG A 169 10.24 -4.01 -3.13
N GLY A 170 10.74 -2.88 -2.64
CA GLY A 170 9.90 -1.73 -2.35
C GLY A 170 9.01 -1.90 -1.13
N HIS A 171 7.86 -1.21 -1.13
CA HIS A 171 7.02 -1.03 0.07
C HIS A 171 5.54 -1.41 -0.15
N LEU A 172 5.17 -1.80 -1.37
CA LEU A 172 3.81 -2.17 -1.70
C LEU A 172 3.45 -3.51 -1.05
N VAL A 173 2.36 -3.54 -0.28
CA VAL A 173 1.81 -4.74 0.35
C VAL A 173 0.31 -4.82 0.04
N SER A 174 -0.23 -6.04 0.00
CA SER A 174 -1.68 -6.22 -0.14
C SER A 174 -2.38 -5.78 1.15
N PHE A 175 -3.46 -5.01 1.00
CA PHE A 175 -4.29 -4.61 2.14
C PHE A 175 -5.20 -5.77 2.55
N PRO A 176 -5.16 -6.24 3.81
CA PRO A 176 -5.94 -7.39 4.26
C PRO A 176 -7.43 -7.03 4.40
N LEU A 177 -8.28 -7.73 3.65
CA LEU A 177 -9.72 -7.46 3.57
C LEU A 177 -10.55 -8.28 4.57
N TYR A 178 -10.00 -9.39 5.06
CA TYR A 178 -10.65 -10.31 5.98
C TYR A 178 -10.19 -10.16 7.43
N PHE A 179 -9.26 -9.24 7.70
CA PHE A 179 -8.85 -8.91 9.07
C PHE A 179 -10.06 -8.51 9.93
N MET A 180 -10.25 -9.22 11.04
CA MET A 180 -11.34 -9.06 12.01
C MET A 180 -12.76 -9.12 11.40
N CYS A 181 -12.95 -9.79 10.26
CA CYS A 181 -14.22 -9.83 9.53
C CYS A 181 -15.40 -10.48 10.29
N LYS A 182 -15.14 -11.19 11.40
CA LYS A 182 -16.19 -11.79 12.25
C LYS A 182 -16.58 -10.93 13.46
N GLU A 183 -16.03 -9.73 13.57
CA GLU A 183 -16.24 -8.83 14.70
C GLU A 183 -17.01 -7.59 14.27
N ASP A 184 -17.82 -7.04 15.18
CA ASP A 184 -18.30 -5.67 15.04
C ASP A 184 -17.20 -4.71 15.51
N LEU A 185 -16.62 -3.98 14.56
CA LEU A 185 -15.52 -3.04 14.82
C LEU A 185 -16.00 -1.69 15.34
N ARG A 186 -17.31 -1.46 15.45
CA ARG A 186 -17.83 -0.27 16.11
C ARG A 186 -17.41 -0.26 17.57
N PRO A 187 -17.19 0.93 18.16
CA PRO A 187 -16.96 1.02 19.59
C PRO A 187 -18.05 0.31 20.38
N VAL A 188 -17.69 -0.33 21.48
CA VAL A 188 -18.65 -1.02 22.38
C VAL A 188 -18.98 -0.16 23.60
N PHE A 189 -20.11 -0.41 24.26
CA PHE A 189 -20.66 0.47 25.31
C PHE A 189 -19.71 0.83 26.48
N ASN A 190 -18.68 0.01 26.70
CA ASN A 190 -17.66 0.20 27.73
C ASN A 190 -16.39 0.93 27.23
N GLU A 191 -16.37 1.38 25.98
CA GLU A 191 -15.33 2.22 25.38
C GLU A 191 -15.80 3.68 25.33
N SER A 192 -14.89 4.63 25.56
CA SER A 192 -15.22 6.06 25.52
C SER A 192 -15.78 6.51 24.16
N GLU A 193 -15.26 5.91 23.10
CA GLU A 193 -15.58 6.13 21.70
C GLU A 193 -17.04 5.80 21.36
N TYR A 194 -17.69 4.94 22.16
CA TYR A 194 -19.11 4.62 21.98
C TYR A 194 -20.03 5.81 22.20
N TYR A 195 -19.64 6.71 23.09
CA TYR A 195 -20.41 7.91 23.39
C TYR A 195 -20.10 9.07 22.44
N ALA A 196 -19.10 8.91 21.56
CA ALA A 196 -18.84 9.89 20.52
C ALA A 196 -19.94 9.82 19.45
N SER A 197 -20.30 10.99 18.90
CA SER A 197 -21.21 11.04 17.76
C SER A 197 -20.63 10.21 16.61
N PRO A 198 -21.42 9.37 15.90
CA PRO A 198 -20.92 8.59 14.77
C PRO A 198 -20.24 9.45 13.70
N LYS A 199 -20.66 10.72 13.57
CA LYS A 199 -20.06 11.71 12.66
C LYS A 199 -18.58 12.00 12.95
N VAL A 200 -18.05 11.63 14.11
CA VAL A 200 -16.62 11.77 14.42
C VAL A 200 -15.78 10.81 13.59
N PHE A 201 -16.32 9.63 13.26
CA PHE A 201 -15.61 8.57 12.54
C PHE A 201 -15.86 8.57 11.02
N HIS A 202 -16.76 9.43 10.54
CA HIS A 202 -17.16 9.57 9.14
C HIS A 202 -16.75 10.92 8.58
#